data_AF-A0A0W1JHG4-F1
#
_entry.id   AF-A0A0W1JHG4-F1
#
_cell.length_a   1.000
_cell.length_b   1.000
_cell.length_c   1.000
_cell.angle_alpha   90.00
_cell.angle_beta   90.00
_cell.angle_gamma   90.00
#
_symmetry.space_group_name_H-M   'P 1'
#
loop_
_entity.id
_entity.type
_entity.pdbx_description
1 polymer ?
#
loop_
_entity_poly.entity_id
_entity_poly.type
_entity_poly.pdbx_seq_one_letter_code
_entity_poly.pdbx_strand_id
1 'polypeptide(L)'
;MAVIIGPGCISCGICVGECPVEALELGGSGVVVDAAKCTECGDCVSSCPSNILSLPEGAGKSAEEAKQTSTESSPAAPAAKVEKKAAPVAGGDVWSGVWVVIEYNRGGVAPVSWELLGEGRKLANDIGCELAGVLVGHDVEAVIPEAFAHGAEKVYVVDDPVLKDYRTQPYAEAVTDLVRRYQPEIILMGATAMGRDMFPVVATKMQTGLTADCTVLSIDPDSKLLLQTRPAFGGNIMATILCKTRRPQMATVRPRVMAMPERVEGRTGEVVREELGVTEDQVLTKIVDFIKGDAKSIFLDKAEILVAVGLGLGSKKNMVLAEELAEVLGATLAGTRGAVEAGWITHDRQVGQTGVTVRPKLYIAIGISGAIQHLVGMETSDSIIAINNDPDAAIFRVATYGIVGDLNEVVPALTAEFKKRLQHGLAK
;
A
#
# COMPACT_ATOMS: atom_id res chain seq x y z
N MET A 1 32.68 17.45 34.72
CA MET A 1 33.40 16.34 35.36
C MET A 1 32.78 15.06 34.82
N ALA A 2 33.58 14.10 34.34
CA ALA A 2 33.02 12.89 33.71
C ALA A 2 32.30 11.98 34.72
N VAL A 3 31.44 11.09 34.20
CA VAL A 3 30.84 9.97 34.96
C VAL A 3 31.94 9.14 35.61
N ILE A 4 31.79 8.84 36.90
CA ILE A 4 32.76 8.07 37.70
C ILE A 4 32.39 6.59 37.61
N ILE A 5 33.39 5.73 37.42
CA ILE A 5 33.24 4.28 37.34
C ILE A 5 33.79 3.66 38.62
N GLY A 6 32.93 3.00 39.39
CA GLY A 6 33.34 2.26 40.58
C GLY A 6 34.12 0.97 40.27
N PRO A 7 34.79 0.37 41.27
CA PRO A 7 35.49 -0.89 41.11
C PRO A 7 34.48 -2.05 40.93
N GLY A 8 34.67 -2.87 39.89
CA GLY A 8 33.82 -4.04 39.58
C GLY A 8 33.13 -4.02 38.21
N CYS A 9 33.50 -3.09 37.32
CA CYS A 9 32.94 -3.04 35.97
C CYS A 9 33.15 -4.37 35.21
N ILE A 10 32.05 -4.93 34.67
CA ILE A 10 32.06 -6.20 33.91
C ILE A 10 32.26 -5.99 32.39
N SER A 11 32.53 -4.76 31.94
CA SER A 11 32.76 -4.41 30.52
C SER A 11 31.70 -4.93 29.54
N CYS A 12 30.42 -4.92 29.95
CA CYS A 12 29.31 -5.44 29.13
C CYS A 12 28.95 -4.59 27.89
N GLY A 13 29.45 -3.35 27.79
CA GLY A 13 29.28 -2.50 26.60
C GLY A 13 27.91 -1.81 26.44
N ILE A 14 26.92 -2.12 27.27
CA ILE A 14 25.56 -1.55 27.16
C ILE A 14 25.57 -0.02 27.27
N CYS A 15 26.34 0.51 28.22
CA CYS A 15 26.48 1.96 28.41
C CYS A 15 27.11 2.72 27.23
N VAL A 16 27.84 2.02 26.33
CA VAL A 16 28.39 2.65 25.12
C VAL A 16 27.30 2.91 24.09
N GLY A 17 26.37 1.95 23.91
CA GLY A 17 25.26 2.09 22.95
C GLY A 17 24.20 3.10 23.36
N GLU A 18 24.02 3.30 24.68
CA GLU A 18 23.06 4.27 25.22
C GLU A 18 23.63 5.69 25.33
N CYS A 19 24.92 5.90 25.02
CA CYS A 19 25.53 7.22 25.12
C CYS A 19 25.20 8.05 23.86
N PRO A 20 24.38 9.12 23.95
CA PRO A 20 23.97 9.90 22.77
C PRO A 20 25.10 10.72 22.17
N VAL A 21 26.22 10.87 22.88
CA VAL A 21 27.39 11.68 22.52
C VAL A 21 28.66 10.84 22.33
N GLU A 22 28.53 9.51 22.36
CA GLU A 22 29.65 8.56 22.17
C GLU A 22 30.87 8.86 23.05
N ALA A 23 30.63 9.30 24.29
CA ALA A 23 31.68 9.66 25.24
C ALA A 23 32.25 8.46 26.02
N LEU A 24 31.78 7.24 25.74
CA LEU A 24 32.14 6.02 26.45
C LEU A 24 32.73 5.01 25.46
N GLU A 25 33.93 4.51 25.74
CA GLU A 25 34.60 3.49 24.93
C GLU A 25 34.95 2.26 25.78
N LEU A 26 34.97 1.08 25.16
CA LEU A 26 35.35 -0.17 25.83
C LEU A 26 36.89 -0.32 25.84
N GLY A 27 37.50 -0.21 27.02
CA GLY A 27 38.90 -0.52 27.26
C GLY A 27 39.13 -1.93 27.79
N GLY A 28 40.38 -2.40 27.77
CA GLY A 28 40.76 -3.80 28.05
C GLY A 28 40.38 -4.35 29.44
N SER A 29 40.08 -3.52 30.44
CA SER A 29 39.65 -3.95 31.78
C SER A 29 38.49 -3.12 32.36
N GLY A 30 37.81 -2.32 31.53
CA GLY A 30 36.72 -1.45 31.96
C GLY A 30 36.27 -0.48 30.86
N VAL A 31 35.18 0.23 31.10
CA VAL A 31 34.74 1.33 30.23
C VAL A 31 35.62 2.55 30.52
N VAL A 32 36.01 3.31 29.49
CA VAL A 32 36.78 4.55 29.60
C VAL A 32 35.88 5.69 29.19
N VAL A 33 35.84 6.76 30.00
CA VAL A 33 35.02 7.95 29.73
C VAL A 33 35.89 9.07 29.18
N ASP A 34 35.51 9.61 28.02
CA ASP A 34 36.06 10.85 27.50
C ASP A 34 35.41 12.05 28.22
N ALA A 35 36.16 12.65 29.12
CA ALA A 35 35.70 13.77 29.94
C ALA A 35 35.37 15.04 29.13
N ALA A 36 35.86 15.17 27.89
CA ALA A 36 35.60 16.33 27.03
C ALA A 36 34.25 16.24 26.31
N LYS A 37 33.75 15.02 26.07
CA LYS A 37 32.49 14.77 25.34
C LYS A 37 31.30 14.48 26.26
N CYS A 38 31.55 14.14 27.52
CA CYS A 38 30.52 13.75 28.48
C CYS A 38 29.63 14.95 28.87
N THR A 39 28.32 14.79 28.70
CA THR A 39 27.30 15.81 29.01
C THR A 39 26.58 15.62 30.36
N GLU A 40 27.04 14.67 31.18
CA GLU A 40 26.48 14.38 32.51
C GLU A 40 24.95 14.06 32.51
N CYS A 41 24.43 13.54 31.39
CA CYS A 41 23.00 13.25 31.20
C CYS A 41 22.44 12.13 32.09
N GLY A 42 23.28 11.20 32.56
CA GLY A 42 22.89 10.13 33.48
C GLY A 42 22.31 8.86 32.82
N ASP A 43 22.10 8.84 31.50
CA ASP A 43 21.52 7.68 30.80
C ASP A 43 22.37 6.41 30.94
N CYS A 44 23.70 6.57 31.01
CA CYS A 44 24.61 5.46 31.26
C CYS A 44 24.47 4.85 32.66
N VAL A 45 24.03 5.63 33.66
CA VAL A 45 23.82 5.16 35.04
C VAL A 45 22.58 4.26 35.11
N SER A 46 21.48 4.66 34.49
CA SER A 46 20.25 3.87 34.44
C SER A 46 20.40 2.55 33.68
N SER A 47 21.27 2.53 32.68
CA SER A 47 21.47 1.36 31.82
C SER A 47 22.56 0.41 32.32
N CYS A 48 23.22 0.72 33.43
CA CYS A 48 24.26 -0.14 34.00
C CYS A 48 23.66 -1.29 34.83
N PRO A 49 23.74 -2.56 34.38
CA PRO A 49 23.15 -3.68 35.13
C PRO A 49 23.81 -3.93 36.49
N SER A 50 25.01 -3.40 36.70
CA SER A 50 25.75 -3.53 37.96
C SER A 50 25.67 -2.28 38.85
N ASN A 51 25.02 -1.20 38.39
CA ASN A 51 24.93 0.09 39.10
C ASN A 51 26.29 0.64 39.60
N ILE A 52 27.34 0.50 38.78
CA ILE A 52 28.71 0.89 39.15
C ILE A 52 29.05 2.31 38.70
N LEU A 53 28.23 2.91 37.84
CA LEU A 53 28.43 4.26 37.31
C LEU A 53 27.74 5.27 38.23
N SER A 54 28.43 6.36 38.57
CA SER A 54 27.87 7.46 39.36
C SER A 54 28.20 8.82 38.74
N LEU A 55 27.28 9.78 38.89
CA LEU A 55 27.53 11.17 38.53
C LEU A 55 28.31 11.86 39.66
N PRO A 56 29.26 12.77 39.35
CA PRO A 56 29.91 13.59 40.36
C PRO A 56 28.87 14.49 41.07
N GLU A 57 29.00 14.63 42.39
CA GLU A 57 28.04 15.37 43.23
C GLU A 57 27.86 16.83 42.75
N GLY A 58 26.65 17.15 42.27
CA GLY A 58 26.27 18.47 41.78
C GLY A 58 25.29 18.50 40.61
N ALA A 59 25.11 17.39 39.89
CA ALA A 59 24.18 17.28 38.77
C ALA A 59 22.96 16.40 39.11
N GLY A 60 21.78 17.01 39.26
CA GLY A 60 20.49 16.33 39.28
C GLY A 60 19.71 16.40 40.61
N LYS A 61 18.89 17.44 40.79
CA LYS A 61 17.73 17.39 41.68
C LYS A 61 16.46 17.25 40.85
N SER A 62 15.84 16.08 40.89
CA SER A 62 14.38 15.87 41.01
C SER A 62 14.02 14.44 40.62
N ALA A 63 13.60 13.61 41.60
CA ALA A 63 12.56 12.56 41.46
C ALA A 63 12.67 11.51 42.59
N GLU A 64 12.47 11.87 43.85
CA GLU A 64 12.28 10.86 44.90
C GLU A 64 11.47 11.41 46.07
N GLU A 65 10.18 11.69 45.86
CA GLU A 65 9.20 11.88 46.94
C GLU A 65 7.77 11.96 46.34
N ALA A 66 7.18 10.80 46.01
CA ALA A 66 5.72 10.62 45.92
C ALA A 66 5.38 9.17 45.52
N LYS A 67 5.52 8.22 46.45
CA LYS A 67 4.90 6.90 46.31
C LYS A 67 4.36 6.44 47.66
N GLN A 68 3.24 7.03 48.09
CA GLN A 68 2.33 6.46 49.08
C GLN A 68 1.07 7.32 49.19
N THR A 69 -0.03 6.92 48.52
CA THR A 69 -1.36 6.68 49.11
C THR A 69 -2.41 6.50 48.01
N SER A 70 -3.45 5.77 48.38
CA SER A 70 -4.42 5.01 47.61
C SER A 70 -5.65 5.80 47.12
N THR A 71 -6.30 5.20 46.12
CA THR A 71 -7.76 5.16 45.86
C THR A 71 -8.52 6.44 45.45
N GLU A 72 -9.43 6.20 44.48
CA GLU A 72 -10.58 6.99 44.02
C GLU A 72 -10.49 7.76 42.67
N SER A 73 -11.33 7.27 41.75
CA SER A 73 -12.04 7.87 40.61
C SER A 73 -11.69 9.28 40.09
N SER A 74 -11.44 9.34 38.75
CA SER A 74 -11.73 10.38 37.72
C SER A 74 -11.46 11.88 38.02
N PRO A 75 -11.13 12.78 37.06
CA PRO A 75 -11.35 12.73 35.61
C PRO A 75 -10.14 13.23 34.78
N ALA A 76 -10.37 13.46 33.49
CA ALA A 76 -9.42 13.90 32.46
C ALA A 76 -8.63 15.22 32.74
N ALA A 77 -7.50 15.33 32.00
CA ALA A 77 -6.68 16.49 31.62
C ALA A 77 -5.25 16.51 32.21
N PRO A 78 -4.24 17.21 31.63
CA PRO A 78 -4.17 17.91 30.34
C PRO A 78 -3.01 17.44 29.43
N ALA A 79 -3.08 17.82 28.15
CA ALA A 79 -2.02 17.63 27.17
C ALA A 79 -0.69 18.30 27.59
N ALA A 80 0.39 17.52 27.64
CA ALA A 80 1.74 18.04 27.78
C ALA A 80 2.18 18.70 26.47
N LYS A 81 2.59 19.98 26.56
CA LYS A 81 3.07 20.80 25.44
C LYS A 81 4.37 20.23 24.89
N VAL A 82 4.30 19.62 23.72
CA VAL A 82 5.46 19.36 22.87
C VAL A 82 5.93 20.71 22.31
N GLU A 83 7.18 21.07 22.59
CA GLU A 83 7.83 22.22 21.98
C GLU A 83 7.75 22.09 20.45
N LYS A 84 7.07 23.06 19.82
CA LYS A 84 6.96 23.18 18.38
C LYS A 84 8.34 23.51 17.82
N LYS A 85 9.15 22.48 17.49
CA LYS A 85 10.08 22.61 16.36
C LYS A 85 9.23 22.90 15.14
N ALA A 86 9.32 24.13 14.63
CA ALA A 86 8.69 24.53 13.39
C ALA A 86 9.02 23.48 12.32
N ALA A 87 8.00 22.82 11.80
CA ALA A 87 8.16 21.99 10.62
C ALA A 87 8.71 22.89 9.51
N PRO A 88 9.66 22.42 8.68
CA PRO A 88 9.99 23.14 7.47
C PRO A 88 8.70 23.34 6.68
N VAL A 89 8.44 24.59 6.34
CA VAL A 89 7.30 25.01 5.54
C VAL A 89 7.31 24.20 4.24
N ALA A 90 6.16 23.67 3.83
CA ALA A 90 5.99 23.11 2.51
C ALA A 90 6.37 24.16 1.45
N GLY A 91 7.31 23.81 0.57
CA GLY A 91 8.03 24.78 -0.28
C GLY A 91 9.34 25.28 0.33
N GLY A 92 10.25 24.37 0.68
CA GLY A 92 11.68 24.73 0.71
C GLY A 92 12.24 24.74 -0.70
N ASP A 93 13.25 25.57 -0.99
CA ASP A 93 13.88 25.75 -2.32
C ASP A 93 14.45 24.46 -2.97
N VAL A 94 14.39 23.31 -2.29
CA VAL A 94 15.11 22.09 -2.68
C VAL A 94 14.19 20.88 -2.97
N TRP A 95 12.97 20.83 -2.41
CA TRP A 95 12.08 19.67 -2.59
C TRP A 95 10.80 20.08 -3.31
N SER A 96 10.65 19.69 -4.57
CA SER A 96 9.49 20.06 -5.39
C SER A 96 9.12 18.95 -6.37
N GLY A 97 7.81 18.83 -6.67
CA GLY A 97 7.29 17.88 -7.64
C GLY A 97 6.55 16.70 -7.02
N VAL A 98 5.54 16.23 -7.77
CA VAL A 98 4.79 15.00 -7.47
C VAL A 98 5.29 13.91 -8.39
N TRP A 99 5.74 12.80 -7.81
CA TRP A 99 6.24 11.65 -8.54
C TRP A 99 5.26 10.48 -8.47
N VAL A 100 5.06 9.81 -9.59
CA VAL A 100 4.29 8.56 -9.68
C VAL A 100 5.19 7.47 -10.22
N VAL A 101 5.41 6.42 -9.45
CA VAL A 101 6.16 5.24 -9.91
C VAL A 101 5.26 4.40 -10.81
N ILE A 102 5.69 4.23 -12.06
CA ILE A 102 5.01 3.42 -13.06
C ILE A 102 5.48 1.98 -12.89
N GLU A 103 4.55 1.11 -12.53
CA GLU A 103 4.81 -0.30 -12.34
C GLU A 103 4.87 -0.99 -13.70
N TYR A 104 6.09 -1.31 -14.13
CA TYR A 104 6.35 -2.04 -15.35
C TYR A 104 6.83 -3.45 -15.03
N ASN A 105 6.21 -4.45 -15.63
CA ASN A 105 6.62 -5.84 -15.51
C ASN A 105 6.44 -6.56 -16.84
N ARG A 106 7.54 -7.04 -17.44
CA ARG A 106 7.56 -7.91 -18.63
C ARG A 106 6.72 -7.38 -19.81
N GLY A 107 6.87 -6.09 -20.14
CA GLY A 107 6.15 -5.48 -21.27
C GLY A 107 4.74 -5.01 -20.95
N GLY A 108 4.25 -5.22 -19.71
CA GLY A 108 2.94 -4.75 -19.26
C GLY A 108 3.07 -3.70 -18.15
N VAL A 109 2.26 -2.64 -18.25
CA VAL A 109 2.11 -1.64 -17.18
C VAL A 109 0.90 -1.99 -16.33
N ALA A 110 1.02 -1.84 -15.01
CA ALA A 110 -0.13 -2.00 -14.13
C ALA A 110 -1.10 -0.81 -14.32
N PRO A 111 -2.41 -1.04 -14.54
CA PRO A 111 -3.38 0.05 -14.76
C PRO A 111 -3.42 1.09 -13.64
N VAL A 112 -3.08 0.70 -12.41
CA VAL A 112 -2.99 1.60 -11.24
C VAL A 112 -2.01 2.75 -11.46
N SER A 113 -0.96 2.56 -12.26
CA SER A 113 -0.01 3.63 -12.57
C SER A 113 -0.67 4.76 -13.36
N TRP A 114 -1.60 4.44 -14.26
CA TRP A 114 -2.36 5.43 -15.04
C TRP A 114 -3.39 6.16 -14.19
N GLU A 115 -4.10 5.43 -13.32
CA GLU A 115 -5.01 6.01 -12.32
C GLU A 115 -4.26 7.01 -11.41
N LEU A 116 -3.03 6.66 -11.00
CA LEU A 116 -2.20 7.52 -10.15
C LEU A 116 -1.64 8.74 -10.87
N LEU A 117 -1.37 8.69 -12.17
CA LEU A 117 -1.01 9.89 -12.93
C LEU A 117 -2.19 10.88 -12.97
N GLY A 118 -3.42 10.38 -13.11
CA GLY A 118 -4.62 11.22 -13.07
C GLY A 118 -4.81 11.93 -11.73
N GLU A 119 -4.69 11.19 -10.63
CA GLU A 119 -4.80 11.78 -9.29
C GLU A 119 -3.59 12.64 -8.93
N GLY A 120 -2.39 12.19 -9.29
CA GLY A 120 -1.14 12.93 -9.16
C GLY A 120 -1.19 14.27 -9.88
N ARG A 121 -1.89 14.37 -11.01
CA ARG A 121 -2.10 15.65 -11.71
C ARG A 121 -2.96 16.63 -10.92
N LYS A 122 -4.02 16.15 -10.28
CA LYS A 122 -4.84 17.01 -9.41
C LYS A 122 -4.01 17.52 -8.23
N LEU A 123 -3.26 16.62 -7.60
CA LEU A 123 -2.37 16.98 -6.49
C LEU A 123 -1.29 17.98 -6.92
N ALA A 124 -0.70 17.78 -8.10
CA ALA A 124 0.30 18.67 -8.66
C ALA A 124 -0.27 20.07 -8.95
N ASN A 125 -1.51 20.16 -9.46
CA ASN A 125 -2.19 21.43 -9.69
C ASN A 125 -2.51 22.17 -8.37
N ASP A 126 -2.91 21.45 -7.32
CA ASP A 126 -3.23 22.03 -6.01
C ASP A 126 -1.98 22.58 -5.30
N ILE A 127 -0.82 21.94 -5.44
CA ILE A 127 0.46 22.43 -4.92
C ILE A 127 1.07 23.51 -5.83
N GLY A 128 0.80 23.44 -7.14
CA GLY A 128 1.40 24.28 -8.18
C GLY A 128 2.78 23.78 -8.63
N CYS A 129 2.99 22.46 -8.72
CA CYS A 129 4.25 21.85 -9.14
C CYS A 129 4.08 20.93 -10.36
N GLU A 130 5.19 20.48 -10.92
CA GLU A 130 5.21 19.55 -12.06
C GLU A 130 4.87 18.11 -11.62
N LEU A 131 4.26 17.34 -12.52
CA LEU A 131 4.02 15.90 -12.36
C LEU A 131 5.09 15.11 -13.11
N ALA A 132 5.82 14.26 -12.39
CA ALA A 132 6.79 13.35 -12.99
C ALA A 132 6.38 11.87 -12.86
N GLY A 133 6.57 11.11 -13.93
CA GLY A 133 6.55 9.65 -13.91
C GLY A 133 7.93 9.09 -13.63
N VAL A 134 8.04 8.03 -12.83
CA VAL A 134 9.29 7.28 -12.64
C VAL A 134 9.10 5.90 -13.21
N LEU A 135 9.87 5.56 -14.24
CA LEU A 135 9.80 4.30 -14.97
C LEU A 135 11.12 3.55 -14.79
N VAL A 136 11.03 2.38 -14.15
CA VAL A 136 12.19 1.52 -13.85
C VAL A 136 11.92 0.16 -14.48
N GLY A 137 12.82 -0.31 -15.35
CA GLY A 137 12.63 -1.57 -16.05
C GLY A 137 13.68 -1.85 -17.11
N HIS A 138 13.34 -2.72 -18.06
CA HIS A 138 14.15 -3.03 -19.25
C HIS A 138 13.30 -2.89 -20.51
N ASP A 139 13.84 -2.27 -21.56
CA ASP A 139 13.14 -1.98 -22.83
C ASP A 139 11.84 -1.19 -22.60
N VAL A 140 11.91 -0.10 -21.85
CA VAL A 140 10.71 0.67 -21.41
C VAL A 140 10.29 1.79 -22.37
N GLU A 141 11.02 1.97 -23.47
CA GLU A 141 10.80 3.02 -24.47
C GLU A 141 9.36 3.06 -25.04
N ALA A 142 8.71 1.90 -25.19
CA ALA A 142 7.35 1.82 -25.72
C ALA A 142 6.29 2.43 -24.79
N VAL A 143 6.58 2.53 -23.49
CA VAL A 143 5.65 2.99 -22.45
C VAL A 143 5.72 4.50 -22.23
N ILE A 144 6.84 5.13 -22.59
CA ILE A 144 7.07 6.57 -22.38
C ILE A 144 5.98 7.44 -23.03
N PRO A 145 5.56 7.22 -24.29
CA PRO A 145 4.49 8.00 -24.91
C PRO A 145 3.14 7.84 -24.20
N GLU A 146 2.88 6.65 -23.65
CA GLU A 146 1.65 6.36 -22.92
C GLU A 146 1.61 7.14 -21.59
N ALA A 147 2.73 7.19 -20.87
CA ALA A 147 2.85 7.99 -19.64
C ALA A 147 2.57 9.49 -19.89
N PHE A 148 3.06 10.05 -20.99
CA PHE A 148 2.75 11.44 -21.38
C PHE A 148 1.28 11.63 -21.75
N ALA A 149 0.68 10.67 -22.46
CA ALA A 149 -0.73 10.72 -22.83
C ALA A 149 -1.67 10.69 -21.61
N HIS A 150 -1.24 10.08 -20.50
CA HIS A 150 -1.95 10.06 -19.22
C HIS A 150 -1.62 11.24 -18.29
N GLY A 151 -0.77 12.17 -18.74
CA GLY A 151 -0.62 13.48 -18.12
C GLY A 151 0.67 13.75 -17.35
N ALA A 152 1.66 12.85 -17.42
CA ALA A 152 3.01 13.17 -16.95
C ALA A 152 3.60 14.35 -17.76
N GLU A 153 4.32 15.26 -17.10
CA GLU A 153 5.08 16.34 -17.76
C GLU A 153 6.56 15.98 -17.90
N LYS A 154 7.09 15.24 -16.93
CA LYS A 154 8.45 14.67 -16.95
C LYS A 154 8.40 13.17 -16.74
N VAL A 155 9.30 12.43 -17.35
CA VAL A 155 9.46 10.99 -17.09
C VAL A 155 10.93 10.69 -16.82
N TYR A 156 11.22 10.23 -15.61
CA TYR A 156 12.52 9.68 -15.24
C TYR A 156 12.56 8.21 -15.64
N VAL A 157 13.54 7.86 -16.46
CA VAL A 157 13.68 6.52 -17.02
C VAL A 157 15.00 5.92 -16.55
N VAL A 158 14.92 4.75 -15.93
CA VAL A 158 16.06 3.88 -15.64
C VAL A 158 15.84 2.59 -16.41
N ASP A 159 16.60 2.44 -17.50
CA ASP A 159 16.58 1.27 -18.36
C ASP A 159 17.88 0.49 -18.16
N ASP A 160 17.78 -0.70 -17.58
CA ASP A 160 18.94 -1.57 -17.34
C ASP A 160 18.56 -3.06 -17.46
N PRO A 161 19.40 -3.93 -18.07
CA PRO A 161 19.19 -5.38 -18.13
C PRO A 161 18.95 -6.07 -16.78
N VAL A 162 19.54 -5.57 -15.70
CA VAL A 162 19.34 -6.05 -14.32
C VAL A 162 17.88 -5.85 -13.88
N LEU A 163 17.16 -4.89 -14.46
CA LEU A 163 15.77 -4.59 -14.10
C LEU A 163 14.74 -5.38 -14.91
N LYS A 164 15.17 -6.29 -15.80
CA LYS A 164 14.27 -7.09 -16.65
C LYS A 164 13.20 -7.85 -15.87
N ASP A 165 13.59 -8.45 -14.75
CA ASP A 165 12.68 -9.13 -13.85
C ASP A 165 12.63 -8.39 -12.51
N TYR A 166 11.43 -8.31 -11.93
CA TYR A 166 11.24 -7.61 -10.66
C TYR A 166 12.03 -8.27 -9.53
N ARG A 167 12.89 -7.47 -8.90
CA ARG A 167 13.66 -7.81 -7.70
C ARG A 167 13.67 -6.60 -6.79
N THR A 168 13.39 -6.81 -5.51
CA THR A 168 13.18 -5.72 -4.54
C THR A 168 14.39 -4.81 -4.41
N GLN A 169 15.61 -5.37 -4.33
CA GLN A 169 16.85 -4.61 -4.12
C GLN A 169 17.18 -3.64 -5.26
N PRO A 170 17.34 -4.07 -6.54
CA PRO A 170 17.73 -3.16 -7.62
C PRO A 170 16.66 -2.13 -7.93
N TYR A 171 15.37 -2.50 -7.84
CA TYR A 171 14.27 -1.53 -8.01
C TYR A 171 14.26 -0.47 -6.89
N ALA A 172 14.43 -0.89 -5.63
CA ALA A 172 14.49 0.05 -4.52
C ALA A 172 15.71 0.97 -4.59
N GLU A 173 16.86 0.48 -5.05
CA GLU A 173 18.08 1.27 -5.25
C GLU A 173 17.91 2.31 -6.34
N ALA A 174 17.40 1.91 -7.52
CA ALA A 174 17.08 2.83 -8.61
C ALA A 174 16.19 3.98 -8.15
N VAL A 175 15.07 3.67 -7.48
CA VAL A 175 14.13 4.69 -7.01
C VAL A 175 14.76 5.55 -5.91
N THR A 176 15.52 4.96 -4.98
CA THR A 176 16.19 5.71 -3.90
C THR A 176 17.21 6.70 -4.44
N ASP A 177 17.99 6.32 -5.45
CA ASP A 177 19.02 7.17 -6.04
C ASP A 177 18.40 8.34 -6.81
N LEU A 178 17.32 8.10 -7.55
CA LEU A 178 16.53 9.16 -8.19
C LEU A 178 15.96 10.14 -7.15
N VAL A 179 15.35 9.63 -6.09
CA VAL A 179 14.77 10.46 -5.02
C VAL A 179 15.84 11.30 -4.32
N ARG A 180 17.05 10.75 -4.10
CA ARG A 180 18.16 11.50 -3.49
C ARG A 180 18.68 12.61 -4.40
N ARG A 181 18.69 12.40 -5.72
CA ARG A 181 19.21 13.37 -6.70
C ARG A 181 18.23 14.50 -6.98
N TYR A 182 16.96 14.18 -7.19
CA TYR A 182 15.95 15.13 -7.65
C TYR A 182 14.98 15.61 -6.58
N GLN A 183 14.99 14.96 -5.40
CA GLN A 183 14.33 15.43 -4.19
C GLN A 183 12.83 15.78 -4.37
N PRO A 184 11.97 14.83 -4.76
CA PRO A 184 10.53 15.08 -4.93
C PRO A 184 9.82 15.34 -3.60
N GLU A 185 8.77 16.19 -3.61
CA GLU A 185 7.99 16.42 -2.40
C GLU A 185 7.06 15.25 -2.06
N ILE A 186 6.41 14.68 -3.08
CA ILE A 186 5.47 13.56 -2.95
C ILE A 186 5.88 12.45 -3.90
N ILE A 187 5.81 11.19 -3.44
CA ILE A 187 5.98 10.02 -4.29
C ILE A 187 4.85 9.01 -4.06
N LEU A 188 4.20 8.59 -5.13
CA LEU A 188 3.05 7.70 -5.14
C LEU A 188 3.37 6.42 -5.90
N MET A 189 2.82 5.30 -5.43
CA MET A 189 2.89 4.00 -6.11
C MET A 189 1.61 3.19 -5.88
N GLY A 190 1.31 2.23 -6.75
CA GLY A 190 0.19 1.32 -6.54
C GLY A 190 0.41 0.40 -5.32
N ALA A 191 -0.65 0.09 -4.59
CA ALA A 191 -0.62 -0.90 -3.51
C ALA A 191 -0.69 -2.35 -4.05
N THR A 192 0.05 -2.65 -5.11
CA THR A 192 0.18 -3.99 -5.69
C THR A 192 1.20 -4.84 -4.91
N ALA A 193 1.41 -6.09 -5.31
CA ALA A 193 2.47 -6.91 -4.73
C ALA A 193 3.86 -6.25 -4.89
N MET A 194 4.10 -5.55 -5.99
CA MET A 194 5.36 -4.84 -6.24
C MET A 194 5.48 -3.62 -5.33
N GLY A 195 4.47 -2.75 -5.31
CA GLY A 195 4.53 -1.52 -4.51
C GLY A 195 4.46 -1.75 -3.01
N ARG A 196 3.78 -2.81 -2.55
CA ARG A 196 3.77 -3.17 -1.12
C ARG A 196 5.09 -3.78 -0.65
N ASP A 197 5.93 -4.25 -1.57
CA ASP A 197 7.24 -4.85 -1.28
C ASP A 197 8.38 -3.82 -1.39
N MET A 198 8.50 -3.13 -2.53
CA MET A 198 9.61 -2.19 -2.78
C MET A 198 9.48 -0.86 -2.00
N PHE A 199 8.28 -0.29 -1.89
CA PHE A 199 8.09 1.06 -1.35
C PHE A 199 8.43 1.20 0.15
N PRO A 200 8.15 0.21 1.03
CA PRO A 200 8.64 0.22 2.41
C PRO A 200 10.17 0.22 2.52
N VAL A 201 10.86 -0.45 1.60
CA VAL A 201 12.34 -0.47 1.55
C VAL A 201 12.87 0.94 1.23
N VAL A 202 12.28 1.59 0.23
CA VAL A 202 12.62 2.98 -0.13
C VAL A 202 12.34 3.93 1.04
N ALA A 203 11.17 3.80 1.70
CA ALA A 203 10.81 4.62 2.85
C ALA A 203 11.81 4.49 4.02
N THR A 204 12.29 3.27 4.27
CA THR A 204 13.29 2.99 5.31
C THR A 204 14.66 3.57 4.93
N LYS A 205 15.11 3.39 3.69
CA LYS A 205 16.38 3.96 3.18
C LYS A 205 16.39 5.49 3.20
N MET A 206 15.22 6.13 3.01
CA MET A 206 15.05 7.58 3.05
C MET A 206 14.68 8.11 4.45
N GLN A 207 14.44 7.24 5.43
CA GLN A 207 13.96 7.58 6.78
C GLN A 207 12.73 8.51 6.76
N THR A 208 11.75 8.19 5.91
CA THR A 208 10.53 8.97 5.75
C THR A 208 9.27 8.15 6.07
N GLY A 209 8.12 8.83 6.17
CA GLY A 209 6.83 8.19 6.43
C GLY A 209 6.22 7.61 5.16
N LEU A 210 5.65 6.41 5.29
CA LEU A 210 4.87 5.74 4.24
C LEU A 210 3.48 5.38 4.75
N THR A 211 2.43 5.87 4.09
CA THR A 211 1.07 5.38 4.32
C THR A 211 0.69 4.34 3.29
N ALA A 212 0.36 3.14 3.76
CA ALA A 212 -0.01 2.05 2.89
C ALA A 212 -1.51 2.10 2.50
N ASP A 213 -1.84 1.63 1.30
CA ASP A 213 -3.22 1.31 0.86
C ASP A 213 -4.22 2.47 1.04
N CYS A 214 -3.82 3.66 0.61
CA CYS A 214 -4.63 4.86 0.65
C CYS A 214 -5.80 4.77 -0.32
N THR A 215 -6.95 5.29 0.10
CA THR A 215 -8.17 5.38 -0.73
C THR A 215 -8.48 6.80 -1.14
N VAL A 216 -8.09 7.79 -0.34
CA VAL A 216 -8.32 9.20 -0.67
C VAL A 216 -7.05 9.97 -0.39
N LEU A 217 -6.63 10.76 -1.37
CA LEU A 217 -5.52 11.69 -1.29
C LEU A 217 -6.07 13.10 -1.50
N SER A 218 -5.60 14.04 -0.69
CA SER A 218 -5.92 15.46 -0.85
C SER A 218 -4.77 16.29 -0.30
N ILE A 219 -4.68 17.54 -0.69
CA ILE A 219 -3.72 18.48 -0.11
C ILE A 219 -4.46 19.41 0.84
N ASP A 220 -3.86 19.62 2.00
CA ASP A 220 -4.33 20.64 2.93
C ASP A 220 -3.99 22.03 2.36
N PRO A 221 -4.98 22.90 2.09
CA PRO A 221 -4.73 24.20 1.48
C PRO A 221 -3.82 25.12 2.31
N ASP A 222 -3.82 24.96 3.64
CA ASP A 222 -3.03 25.81 4.53
C ASP A 222 -1.60 25.28 4.71
N SER A 223 -1.45 23.98 4.98
CA SER A 223 -0.14 23.38 5.26
C SER A 223 0.58 22.83 4.02
N LYS A 224 -0.11 22.72 2.88
CA LYS A 224 0.31 22.03 1.64
C LYS A 224 0.82 20.61 1.87
N LEU A 225 0.45 19.97 2.98
CA LEU A 225 0.80 18.59 3.28
C LEU A 225 -0.19 17.63 2.61
N LEU A 226 0.30 16.43 2.28
CA LEU A 226 -0.53 15.38 1.71
C LEU A 226 -1.35 14.70 2.82
N LEU A 227 -2.67 14.88 2.76
CA LEU A 227 -3.65 14.18 3.58
C LEU A 227 -3.88 12.78 2.99
N GLN A 228 -3.33 11.77 3.65
CA GLN A 228 -3.36 10.39 3.20
C GLN A 228 -4.41 9.62 3.98
N THR A 229 -5.59 9.43 3.40
CA THR A 229 -6.69 8.72 4.07
C THR A 229 -6.70 7.27 3.66
N ARG A 230 -6.63 6.39 4.66
CA ARG A 230 -6.68 4.93 4.46
C ARG A 230 -7.68 4.25 5.41
N PRO A 231 -8.29 3.13 4.99
CA PRO A 231 -9.02 2.26 5.90
C PRO A 231 -8.05 1.49 6.81
N ALA A 232 -8.38 1.43 8.10
CA ALA A 232 -7.74 0.60 9.12
C ALA A 232 -8.77 -0.36 9.72
N PHE A 233 -8.32 -1.38 10.46
CA PHE A 233 -9.18 -2.35 11.14
C PHE A 233 -10.24 -3.00 10.21
N GLY A 234 -9.79 -3.51 9.06
CA GLY A 234 -10.67 -4.18 8.09
C GLY A 234 -11.65 -3.26 7.35
N GLY A 235 -11.46 -1.93 7.41
CA GLY A 235 -12.34 -0.96 6.75
C GLY A 235 -13.26 -0.20 7.70
N ASN A 236 -13.32 -0.58 8.97
CA ASN A 236 -14.24 0.04 9.94
C ASN A 236 -13.81 1.44 10.39
N ILE A 237 -12.53 1.78 10.25
CA ILE A 237 -11.99 3.08 10.66
C ILE A 237 -11.30 3.72 9.46
N MET A 238 -11.68 4.94 9.13
CA MET A 238 -10.97 5.77 8.16
C MET A 238 -9.99 6.67 8.93
N ALA A 239 -8.70 6.51 8.66
CA ALA A 239 -7.65 7.30 9.31
C ALA A 239 -6.97 8.19 8.27
N THR A 240 -6.90 9.49 8.55
CA THR A 240 -6.12 10.45 7.75
C THR A 240 -4.78 10.67 8.42
N ILE A 241 -3.71 10.30 7.72
CA ILE A 241 -2.33 10.33 8.20
C ILE A 241 -1.56 11.40 7.44
N LEU A 242 -0.69 12.11 8.15
CA LEU A 242 0.08 13.26 7.64
C LEU A 242 1.56 13.07 7.99
N CYS A 243 2.45 13.28 7.02
CA CYS A 243 3.89 13.30 7.25
C CYS A 243 4.40 14.75 7.40
N LYS A 244 4.46 15.25 8.64
CA LYS A 244 4.75 16.67 8.92
C LYS A 244 6.21 17.07 8.72
N THR A 245 7.16 16.18 9.04
CA THR A 245 8.57 16.56 9.26
C THR A 245 9.56 15.89 8.31
N ARG A 246 9.15 14.85 7.58
CA ARG A 246 10.04 14.08 6.69
C ARG A 246 9.61 14.21 5.23
N ARG A 247 10.56 14.02 4.33
CA ARG A 247 10.40 14.03 2.87
C ARG A 247 11.21 12.87 2.24
N PRO A 248 10.78 12.34 1.09
CA PRO A 248 9.52 12.61 0.39
C PRO A 248 8.30 12.10 1.18
N GLN A 249 7.13 12.69 0.95
CA GLN A 249 5.87 12.15 1.49
C GLN A 249 5.46 10.95 0.63
N MET A 250 5.47 9.74 1.21
CA MET A 250 5.23 8.51 0.45
C MET A 250 3.84 7.94 0.75
N ALA A 251 3.12 7.54 -0.29
CA ALA A 251 1.86 6.81 -0.15
C ALA A 251 1.75 5.70 -1.19
N THR A 252 1.32 4.50 -0.77
CA THR A 252 0.77 3.52 -1.72
C THR A 252 -0.73 3.70 -1.82
N VAL A 253 -1.27 3.64 -3.03
CA VAL A 253 -2.68 3.86 -3.31
C VAL A 253 -3.33 2.56 -3.77
N ARG A 254 -4.50 2.28 -3.22
CA ARG A 254 -5.27 1.10 -3.59
C ARG A 254 -5.62 1.14 -5.09
N PRO A 255 -5.32 0.07 -5.85
CA PRO A 255 -5.75 -0.03 -7.24
C PRO A 255 -7.27 0.15 -7.39
N ARG A 256 -7.70 0.77 -8.49
CA ARG A 256 -9.11 1.00 -8.87
C ARG A 256 -9.90 1.96 -7.98
N VAL A 257 -9.23 2.69 -7.10
CA VAL A 257 -9.92 3.72 -6.29
C VAL A 257 -9.90 5.07 -6.97
N MET A 258 -8.83 5.38 -7.70
CA MET A 258 -8.71 6.62 -8.43
C MET A 258 -9.30 6.46 -9.85
N ALA A 259 -9.94 7.51 -10.34
CA ALA A 259 -10.51 7.51 -11.68
C ALA A 259 -9.38 7.52 -12.73
N MET A 260 -9.51 6.69 -13.76
CA MET A 260 -8.58 6.69 -14.88
C MET A 260 -8.72 8.02 -15.65
N PRO A 261 -7.64 8.78 -15.87
CA PRO A 261 -7.71 10.02 -16.63
C PRO A 261 -8.01 9.76 -18.10
N GLU A 262 -8.68 10.70 -18.76
CA GLU A 262 -8.85 10.65 -20.22
C GLU A 262 -7.49 10.72 -20.90
N ARG A 263 -7.26 9.80 -21.84
CA ARG A 263 -6.04 9.75 -22.63
C ARG A 263 -6.05 10.91 -23.63
N VAL A 264 -5.06 11.79 -23.55
CA VAL A 264 -4.89 12.91 -24.49
C VAL A 264 -3.68 12.64 -25.35
N GLU A 265 -3.93 12.25 -26.60
CA GLU A 265 -2.86 11.99 -27.56
C GLU A 265 -2.15 13.28 -27.99
N GLY A 266 -0.83 13.22 -28.18
CA GLY A 266 -0.01 14.36 -28.61
C GLY A 266 0.59 15.20 -27.49
N ARG A 267 0.40 14.84 -26.21
CA ARG A 267 1.19 15.42 -25.11
C ARG A 267 2.65 14.98 -25.21
N THR A 268 3.54 15.96 -25.18
CA THR A 268 4.99 15.75 -25.12
C THR A 268 5.51 16.29 -23.80
N GLY A 269 6.50 15.62 -23.23
CA GLY A 269 7.16 16.08 -22.02
C GLY A 269 8.67 15.81 -22.07
N GLU A 270 9.33 16.09 -20.95
CA GLU A 270 10.78 15.90 -20.80
C GLU A 270 11.09 14.46 -20.38
N VAL A 271 12.02 13.80 -21.08
CA VAL A 271 12.51 12.47 -20.70
C VAL A 271 13.91 12.63 -20.12
N VAL A 272 14.08 12.25 -18.87
CA VAL A 272 15.37 12.25 -18.17
C VAL A 272 15.82 10.80 -18.00
N ARG A 273 16.89 10.42 -18.70
CA ARG A 273 17.46 9.07 -18.61
C ARG A 273 18.58 9.05 -17.57
N GLU A 274 18.54 8.05 -16.72
CA GLU A 274 19.54 7.83 -15.67
C GLU A 274 20.04 6.38 -15.74
N GLU A 275 21.35 6.22 -15.55
CA GLU A 275 22.00 4.91 -15.56
C GLU A 275 21.98 4.30 -14.15
N LEU A 276 21.70 2.99 -14.08
CA LEU A 276 21.75 2.25 -12.83
C LEU A 276 23.21 1.89 -12.50
N GLY A 277 23.68 2.26 -11.31
CA GLY A 277 25.03 1.90 -10.83
C GLY A 277 25.17 0.49 -10.26
N VAL A 278 24.12 -0.35 -10.35
CA VAL A 278 24.04 -1.66 -9.70
C VAL A 278 24.48 -2.74 -10.68
N THR A 279 25.46 -3.54 -10.29
CA THR A 279 25.88 -4.71 -11.09
C THR A 279 25.14 -5.97 -10.65
N GLU A 280 24.94 -6.91 -11.59
CA GLU A 280 24.22 -8.18 -11.32
C GLU A 280 24.83 -8.98 -10.14
N ASP A 281 26.14 -8.89 -9.94
CA ASP A 281 26.85 -9.57 -8.85
C ASP A 281 26.51 -9.04 -7.45
N GLN A 282 26.01 -7.81 -7.35
CA GLN A 282 25.61 -7.18 -6.08
C GLN A 282 24.18 -7.58 -5.66
N VAL A 283 23.41 -8.16 -6.58
CA VAL A 283 22.03 -8.56 -6.33
C VAL A 283 22.00 -9.94 -5.67
N LEU A 284 21.61 -9.98 -4.41
CA LEU A 284 21.55 -11.24 -3.63
C LEU A 284 20.46 -12.21 -4.13
N THR A 285 19.38 -11.66 -4.69
CA THR A 285 18.22 -12.43 -5.13
C THR A 285 18.36 -12.85 -6.59
N LYS A 286 18.28 -14.16 -6.83
CA LYS A 286 18.32 -14.76 -8.17
C LYS A 286 17.00 -15.46 -8.46
N ILE A 287 16.47 -15.23 -9.65
CA ILE A 287 15.21 -15.83 -10.06
C ILE A 287 15.55 -17.12 -10.82
N VAL A 288 15.07 -18.24 -10.30
CA VAL A 288 15.36 -19.57 -10.85
C VAL A 288 14.35 -19.93 -11.94
N ASP A 289 13.06 -19.71 -11.68
CA ASP A 289 11.99 -20.04 -12.62
C ASP A 289 10.74 -19.19 -12.36
N PHE A 290 9.90 -19.05 -13.38
CA PHE A 290 8.62 -18.38 -13.32
C PHE A 290 7.50 -19.35 -13.64
N ILE A 291 6.89 -19.88 -12.59
CA ILE A 291 5.70 -20.70 -12.71
C ILE A 291 4.52 -19.76 -12.94
N LYS A 292 4.14 -19.58 -14.22
CA LYS A 292 2.87 -18.93 -14.56
C LYS A 292 1.75 -19.82 -14.02
N GLY A 293 1.06 -19.38 -12.97
CA GLY A 293 -0.13 -20.09 -12.49
C GLY A 293 -1.12 -20.22 -13.65
N ASP A 294 -1.62 -21.43 -13.88
CA ASP A 294 -2.63 -21.69 -14.91
C ASP A 294 -3.78 -20.70 -14.75
N ALA A 295 -4.12 -19.99 -15.84
CA ALA A 295 -5.20 -19.01 -15.89
C ALA A 295 -6.60 -19.58 -15.54
N LYS A 296 -6.70 -20.87 -15.18
CA LYS A 296 -7.90 -21.54 -14.67
C LYS A 296 -7.99 -21.63 -13.15
N SER A 297 -6.90 -21.39 -12.40
CA SER A 297 -6.96 -21.15 -10.95
C SER A 297 -7.01 -19.64 -10.70
N ILE A 298 -8.16 -19.06 -11.01
CA ILE A 298 -8.28 -17.61 -11.05
C ILE A 298 -8.27 -17.06 -9.62
N PHE A 299 -7.27 -16.24 -9.34
CA PHE A 299 -7.19 -15.33 -8.21
C PHE A 299 -8.48 -14.50 -8.14
N LEU A 300 -9.42 -14.90 -7.29
CA LEU A 300 -10.71 -14.23 -7.08
C LEU A 300 -10.54 -12.74 -6.75
N ASP A 301 -9.45 -12.39 -6.08
CA ASP A 301 -9.06 -11.03 -5.70
C ASP A 301 -8.72 -10.14 -6.90
N LYS A 302 -8.27 -10.72 -8.01
CA LYS A 302 -7.88 -9.97 -9.23
C LYS A 302 -8.96 -9.96 -10.31
N ALA A 303 -10.00 -10.77 -10.16
CA ALA A 303 -11.07 -10.89 -11.15
C ALA A 303 -11.80 -9.54 -11.34
N GLU A 304 -11.97 -9.13 -12.60
CA GLU A 304 -12.72 -7.91 -12.94
C GLU A 304 -14.23 -8.13 -12.87
N ILE A 305 -14.66 -9.32 -13.31
CA ILE A 305 -16.05 -9.76 -13.36
C ILE A 305 -16.11 -11.10 -12.63
N LEU A 306 -17.03 -11.20 -11.67
CA LEU A 306 -17.28 -12.42 -10.92
C LEU A 306 -18.70 -12.90 -11.15
N VAL A 307 -18.84 -14.18 -11.51
CA VAL A 307 -20.11 -14.89 -11.55
C VAL A 307 -20.13 -15.82 -10.35
N ALA A 308 -20.93 -15.47 -9.35
CA ALA A 308 -21.02 -16.19 -8.11
C ALA A 308 -22.27 -17.07 -8.04
N VAL A 309 -22.07 -18.33 -7.64
CA VAL A 309 -23.17 -19.29 -7.48
C VAL A 309 -23.50 -19.55 -6.00
N GLY A 310 -24.80 -19.56 -5.71
CA GLY A 310 -25.35 -19.93 -4.41
C GLY A 310 -26.03 -21.29 -4.42
N LEU A 311 -26.50 -21.73 -3.26
CA LEU A 311 -27.27 -22.96 -3.11
C LEU A 311 -28.59 -22.94 -3.91
N GLY A 312 -29.10 -21.75 -4.26
CA GLY A 312 -30.31 -21.57 -5.07
C GLY A 312 -30.20 -22.14 -6.49
N LEU A 313 -29.01 -22.54 -6.95
CA LEU A 313 -28.83 -23.27 -8.20
C LEU A 313 -29.48 -24.67 -8.17
N GLY A 314 -29.66 -25.25 -6.98
CA GLY A 314 -30.32 -26.54 -6.74
C GLY A 314 -29.51 -27.78 -7.14
N SER A 315 -28.83 -27.77 -8.29
CA SER A 315 -28.11 -28.94 -8.80
C SER A 315 -26.80 -28.60 -9.51
N LYS A 316 -25.84 -29.54 -9.48
CA LYS A 316 -24.56 -29.41 -10.21
C LYS A 316 -24.74 -29.29 -11.72
N LYS A 317 -25.85 -29.77 -12.29
CA LYS A 317 -26.15 -29.65 -13.74
C LYS A 317 -26.36 -28.20 -14.15
N ASN A 318 -26.91 -27.38 -13.25
CA ASN A 318 -27.17 -25.96 -13.52
C ASN A 318 -25.90 -25.11 -13.44
N MET A 319 -24.77 -25.67 -12.95
CA MET A 319 -23.47 -24.99 -12.97
C MET A 319 -23.03 -24.66 -14.40
N VAL A 320 -23.43 -25.48 -15.38
CA VAL A 320 -23.13 -25.25 -16.80
C VAL A 320 -23.66 -23.88 -17.24
N LEU A 321 -24.81 -23.43 -16.73
CA LEU A 321 -25.37 -22.11 -17.05
C LEU A 321 -24.48 -20.97 -16.54
N ALA A 322 -23.93 -21.12 -15.33
CA ALA A 322 -23.03 -20.13 -14.74
C ALA A 322 -21.65 -20.16 -15.42
N GLU A 323 -21.16 -21.33 -15.82
CA GLU A 323 -19.91 -21.49 -16.57
C GLU A 323 -20.01 -20.88 -17.96
N GLU A 324 -21.12 -21.10 -18.69
CA GLU A 324 -21.35 -20.47 -20.00
C GLU A 324 -21.44 -18.95 -19.90
N LEU A 325 -22.14 -18.42 -18.90
CA LEU A 325 -22.19 -16.98 -18.66
C LEU A 325 -20.79 -16.42 -18.34
N ALA A 326 -20.03 -17.14 -17.52
CA ALA A 326 -18.69 -16.74 -17.15
C ALA A 326 -17.74 -16.74 -18.35
N GLU A 327 -17.82 -17.74 -19.23
CA GLU A 327 -17.01 -17.82 -20.45
C GLU A 327 -17.32 -16.66 -21.41
N VAL A 328 -18.60 -16.33 -21.61
CA VAL A 328 -19.01 -15.22 -22.48
C VAL A 328 -18.50 -13.87 -21.97
N LEU A 329 -18.49 -13.68 -20.66
CA LEU A 329 -18.06 -12.43 -20.04
C LEU A 329 -16.55 -12.37 -19.76
N GLY A 330 -15.81 -13.46 -19.97
CA GLY A 330 -14.43 -13.59 -19.45
C GLY A 330 -14.37 -13.48 -17.92
N ALA A 331 -15.46 -13.83 -17.24
CA ALA A 331 -15.62 -13.72 -15.81
C ALA A 331 -15.05 -14.93 -15.08
N THR A 332 -14.73 -14.72 -13.81
CA THR A 332 -14.29 -15.79 -12.91
C THR A 332 -15.47 -16.37 -12.17
N LEU A 333 -15.51 -17.70 -12.08
CA LEU A 333 -16.53 -18.39 -11.31
C LEU A 333 -16.17 -18.37 -9.82
N ALA A 334 -17.10 -17.88 -9.01
CA ALA A 334 -17.05 -17.86 -7.56
C ALA A 334 -18.26 -18.58 -6.97
N GLY A 335 -18.28 -18.76 -5.65
CA GLY A 335 -19.53 -19.15 -5.00
C GLY A 335 -19.53 -19.02 -3.50
N THR A 336 -20.70 -19.28 -2.95
CA THR A 336 -20.95 -19.24 -1.51
C THR A 336 -20.39 -20.49 -0.82
N ARG A 337 -20.25 -20.43 0.50
CA ARG A 337 -19.95 -21.61 1.33
C ARG A 337 -20.90 -22.78 1.06
N GLY A 338 -22.19 -22.51 0.85
CA GLY A 338 -23.18 -23.55 0.52
C GLY A 338 -22.87 -24.29 -0.79
N ALA A 339 -22.31 -23.59 -1.79
CA ALA A 339 -21.88 -24.22 -3.05
C ALA A 339 -20.59 -25.04 -2.89
N VAL A 340 -19.71 -24.66 -1.97
CA VAL A 340 -18.50 -25.43 -1.60
C VAL A 340 -18.88 -26.71 -0.86
N GLU A 341 -19.74 -26.60 0.15
CA GLU A 341 -20.22 -27.75 0.94
C GLU A 341 -21.02 -28.74 0.08
N ALA A 342 -21.73 -28.25 -0.95
CA ALA A 342 -22.40 -29.09 -1.94
C ALA A 342 -21.45 -29.74 -2.98
N GLY A 343 -20.15 -29.42 -2.94
CA GLY A 343 -19.13 -29.98 -3.85
C GLY A 343 -19.23 -29.46 -5.30
N TRP A 344 -19.80 -28.27 -5.50
CA TRP A 344 -19.92 -27.65 -6.83
C TRP A 344 -18.68 -26.83 -7.18
N ILE A 345 -18.04 -26.22 -6.19
CA ILE A 345 -16.84 -25.40 -6.33
C ILE A 345 -15.81 -25.76 -5.26
N THR A 346 -14.53 -25.46 -5.50
CA THR A 346 -13.45 -25.63 -4.53
C THR A 346 -13.44 -24.49 -3.52
N HIS A 347 -12.87 -24.75 -2.33
CA HIS A 347 -12.75 -23.75 -1.26
C HIS A 347 -12.01 -22.49 -1.70
N ASP A 348 -11.05 -22.61 -2.63
CA ASP A 348 -10.29 -21.47 -3.18
C ASP A 348 -11.18 -20.46 -3.93
N ARG A 349 -12.39 -20.89 -4.33
CA ARG A 349 -13.38 -20.07 -5.03
C ARG A 349 -14.51 -19.58 -4.12
N GLN A 350 -14.36 -19.74 -2.80
CA GLN A 350 -15.35 -19.31 -1.82
C GLN A 350 -15.26 -17.80 -1.58
N VAL A 351 -16.39 -17.10 -1.70
CA VAL A 351 -16.51 -15.68 -1.34
C VAL A 351 -17.27 -15.51 -0.03
N GLY A 352 -16.75 -14.68 0.87
CA GLY A 352 -17.36 -14.34 2.15
C GLY A 352 -16.34 -14.15 3.27
N GLN A 353 -16.82 -13.95 4.49
CA GLN A 353 -16.06 -13.71 5.73
C GLN A 353 -15.02 -14.81 6.00
N THR A 354 -15.37 -16.07 5.72
CA THR A 354 -14.46 -17.23 5.88
C THR A 354 -13.76 -17.61 4.57
N GLY A 355 -14.03 -16.89 3.48
CA GLY A 355 -13.44 -17.11 2.15
C GLY A 355 -12.60 -15.92 1.72
N VAL A 356 -12.53 -15.71 0.40
CA VAL A 356 -11.86 -14.56 -0.20
C VAL A 356 -12.81 -13.36 -0.21
N THR A 357 -12.30 -12.20 0.22
CA THR A 357 -12.98 -10.92 0.04
C THR A 357 -12.62 -10.37 -1.33
N VAL A 358 -13.63 -9.98 -2.11
CA VAL A 358 -13.49 -9.59 -3.51
C VAL A 358 -14.08 -8.21 -3.75
N ARG A 359 -13.52 -7.51 -4.74
CA ARG A 359 -13.99 -6.19 -5.19
C ARG A 359 -13.94 -6.06 -6.73
N PRO A 360 -14.77 -6.84 -7.45
CA PRO A 360 -14.88 -6.73 -8.90
C PRO A 360 -15.64 -5.46 -9.33
N LYS A 361 -15.49 -5.11 -10.60
CA LYS A 361 -16.33 -4.10 -11.27
C LYS A 361 -17.77 -4.58 -11.38
N LEU A 362 -17.94 -5.87 -11.68
CA LEU A 362 -19.24 -6.50 -11.84
C LEU A 362 -19.30 -7.82 -11.06
N TYR A 363 -20.25 -7.90 -10.14
CA TYR A 363 -20.56 -9.12 -9.38
C TYR A 363 -21.95 -9.61 -9.76
N ILE A 364 -22.06 -10.82 -10.31
CA ILE A 364 -23.33 -11.45 -10.66
C ILE A 364 -23.63 -12.56 -9.65
N ALA A 365 -24.58 -12.31 -8.76
CA ALA A 365 -25.05 -13.24 -7.74
C ALA A 365 -26.20 -14.10 -8.29
N ILE A 366 -25.95 -15.38 -8.54
CA ILE A 366 -26.93 -16.33 -9.07
C ILE A 366 -27.39 -17.26 -7.93
N GLY A 367 -28.64 -17.11 -7.49
CA GLY A 367 -29.24 -18.00 -6.49
C GLY A 367 -28.63 -17.87 -5.10
N ILE A 368 -28.23 -16.65 -4.73
CA ILE A 368 -27.61 -16.34 -3.44
C ILE A 368 -28.64 -15.62 -2.57
N SER A 369 -28.88 -16.14 -1.36
CA SER A 369 -29.82 -15.52 -0.40
C SER A 369 -29.28 -14.23 0.23
N GLY A 370 -27.96 -14.05 0.25
CA GLY A 370 -27.30 -12.86 0.81
C GLY A 370 -27.12 -12.92 2.32
N ALA A 371 -26.70 -14.07 2.86
CA ALA A 371 -26.32 -14.15 4.27
C ALA A 371 -25.19 -13.15 4.58
N ILE A 372 -25.19 -12.56 5.79
CA ILE A 372 -24.21 -11.53 6.20
C ILE A 372 -22.77 -12.02 5.99
N GLN A 373 -22.52 -13.30 6.27
CA GLN A 373 -21.21 -13.92 6.08
C GLN A 373 -20.74 -13.87 4.62
N HIS A 374 -21.64 -13.86 3.65
CA HIS A 374 -21.28 -13.72 2.24
C HIS A 374 -21.17 -12.25 1.83
N LEU A 375 -22.12 -11.40 2.25
CA LEU A 375 -22.17 -9.99 1.89
C LEU A 375 -20.89 -9.23 2.27
N VAL A 376 -20.34 -9.47 3.46
CA VAL A 376 -19.08 -8.84 3.91
C VAL A 376 -17.93 -9.08 2.92
N GLY A 377 -17.96 -10.19 2.18
CA GLY A 377 -16.94 -10.52 1.20
C GLY A 377 -17.12 -9.86 -0.18
N MET A 378 -18.24 -9.20 -0.47
CA MET A 378 -18.57 -8.71 -1.82
C MET A 378 -19.32 -7.37 -1.87
N GLU A 379 -19.74 -6.81 -0.73
CA GLU A 379 -20.49 -5.56 -0.62
C GLU A 379 -19.75 -4.35 -1.21
N THR A 380 -18.41 -4.39 -1.23
CA THR A 380 -17.59 -3.31 -1.78
C THR A 380 -17.47 -3.30 -3.32
N SER A 381 -18.14 -4.23 -4.02
CA SER A 381 -18.14 -4.32 -5.49
C SER A 381 -18.83 -3.11 -6.12
N ASP A 382 -18.36 -2.65 -7.28
CA ASP A 382 -18.87 -1.41 -7.89
C ASP A 382 -20.29 -1.59 -8.48
N SER A 383 -20.60 -2.77 -9.02
CA SER A 383 -21.93 -3.11 -9.50
C SER A 383 -22.29 -4.55 -9.15
N ILE A 384 -23.45 -4.72 -8.52
CA ILE A 384 -23.95 -6.02 -8.07
C ILE A 384 -25.27 -6.32 -8.78
N ILE A 385 -25.30 -7.41 -9.54
CA ILE A 385 -26.51 -7.95 -10.17
C ILE A 385 -26.93 -9.19 -9.39
N ALA A 386 -28.15 -9.20 -8.84
CA ALA A 386 -28.68 -10.34 -8.12
C ALA A 386 -29.84 -10.99 -8.91
N ILE A 387 -29.78 -12.30 -9.06
CA ILE A 387 -30.83 -13.13 -9.68
C ILE A 387 -31.29 -14.14 -8.65
N ASN A 388 -32.53 -14.01 -8.20
CA ASN A 388 -33.12 -14.92 -7.23
C ASN A 388 -34.63 -15.06 -7.46
N ASN A 389 -35.20 -16.20 -7.10
CA ASN A 389 -36.63 -16.46 -7.21
C ASN A 389 -37.41 -15.78 -6.06
N ASP A 390 -36.76 -15.62 -4.90
CA ASP A 390 -37.36 -15.05 -3.70
C ASP A 390 -37.16 -13.53 -3.67
N PRO A 391 -38.23 -12.72 -3.80
CA PRO A 391 -38.14 -11.25 -3.79
C PRO A 391 -37.67 -10.69 -2.45
N ASP A 392 -37.79 -11.43 -1.35
CA ASP A 392 -37.41 -10.99 0.00
C ASP A 392 -35.96 -11.35 0.37
N ALA A 393 -35.18 -11.87 -0.58
CA ALA A 393 -33.79 -12.24 -0.35
C ALA A 393 -32.92 -11.04 0.08
N ALA A 394 -32.11 -11.23 1.12
CA ALA A 394 -31.24 -10.19 1.68
C ALA A 394 -30.22 -9.63 0.69
N ILE A 395 -29.86 -10.41 -0.34
CA ILE A 395 -28.96 -9.97 -1.42
C ILE A 395 -29.48 -8.73 -2.15
N PHE A 396 -30.81 -8.57 -2.28
CA PHE A 396 -31.41 -7.42 -2.97
C PHE A 396 -31.21 -6.11 -2.23
N ARG A 397 -30.87 -6.13 -0.93
CA ARG A 397 -30.55 -4.91 -0.17
C ARG A 397 -29.24 -4.27 -0.60
N VAL A 398 -28.30 -5.08 -1.11
CA VAL A 398 -26.96 -4.64 -1.53
C VAL A 398 -26.83 -4.65 -3.06
N ALA A 399 -27.75 -5.29 -3.77
CA ALA A 399 -27.74 -5.35 -5.24
C ALA A 399 -28.04 -3.99 -5.88
N THR A 400 -27.22 -3.61 -6.87
CA THR A 400 -27.47 -2.47 -7.75
C THR A 400 -28.62 -2.76 -8.71
N TYR A 401 -28.69 -4.00 -9.21
CA TYR A 401 -29.75 -4.49 -10.08
C TYR A 401 -30.28 -5.82 -9.55
N GLY A 402 -31.58 -5.92 -9.32
CA GLY A 402 -32.24 -7.14 -8.88
C GLY A 402 -33.18 -7.68 -9.94
N ILE A 403 -33.08 -8.97 -10.25
CA ILE A 403 -34.01 -9.70 -11.11
C ILE A 403 -34.67 -10.79 -10.28
N VAL A 404 -36.00 -10.69 -10.17
CA VAL A 404 -36.83 -11.72 -9.52
C VAL A 404 -37.39 -12.64 -10.61
N GLY A 405 -36.94 -13.89 -10.64
CA GLY A 405 -37.38 -14.87 -11.64
C GLY A 405 -36.50 -16.11 -11.68
N ASP A 406 -36.97 -17.16 -12.36
CA ASP A 406 -36.28 -18.45 -12.42
C ASP A 406 -34.89 -18.33 -13.06
N LEU A 407 -33.88 -18.79 -12.34
CA LEU A 407 -32.48 -18.80 -12.76
C LEU A 407 -32.30 -19.56 -14.08
N ASN A 408 -33.08 -20.62 -14.31
CA ASN A 408 -32.99 -21.43 -15.52
C ASN A 408 -33.52 -20.71 -16.78
N GLU A 409 -34.32 -19.66 -16.63
CA GLU A 409 -34.83 -18.86 -17.75
C GLU A 409 -34.02 -17.58 -17.90
N VAL A 410 -33.73 -16.91 -16.78
CA VAL A 410 -33.06 -15.61 -16.75
C VAL A 410 -31.59 -15.73 -17.17
N VAL A 411 -30.84 -16.71 -16.64
CA VAL A 411 -29.40 -16.85 -16.95
C VAL A 411 -29.18 -17.16 -18.44
N PRO A 412 -29.87 -18.11 -19.09
CA PRO A 412 -29.71 -18.32 -20.52
C PRO A 412 -30.15 -17.14 -21.38
N ALA A 413 -31.23 -16.44 -21.01
CA ALA A 413 -31.67 -15.25 -21.74
C ALA A 413 -30.63 -14.14 -21.69
N LEU A 414 -30.03 -13.91 -20.52
CA LEU A 414 -28.91 -12.99 -20.35
C LEU A 414 -27.69 -13.43 -21.17
N THR A 415 -27.29 -14.69 -21.08
CA THR A 415 -26.16 -15.23 -21.85
C THR A 415 -26.36 -15.06 -23.35
N ALA A 416 -27.57 -15.29 -23.87
CA ALA A 416 -27.89 -15.11 -25.28
C ALA A 416 -27.80 -13.63 -25.72
N GLU A 417 -28.28 -12.70 -24.88
CA GLU A 417 -28.21 -11.27 -25.17
C GLU A 417 -26.77 -10.74 -25.05
N PHE A 418 -25.99 -11.21 -24.07
CA PHE A 418 -24.57 -10.89 -23.95
C PHE A 418 -23.78 -11.42 -25.13
N LYS A 419 -24.02 -12.65 -25.59
CA LYS A 419 -23.40 -13.19 -26.82
C LYS A 419 -23.66 -12.29 -28.02
N LYS A 420 -24.91 -11.83 -28.21
CA LYS A 420 -25.26 -10.91 -29.31
C LYS A 420 -24.55 -9.56 -29.18
N ARG A 421 -24.58 -8.94 -28.00
CA ARG A 421 -24.01 -7.60 -27.78
C ARG A 421 -22.49 -7.58 -27.80
N LEU A 422 -21.83 -8.64 -27.30
CA LEU A 422 -20.38 -8.75 -27.32
C LEU A 422 -19.84 -9.10 -28.72
N GLN A 423 -20.57 -9.90 -29.51
CA GLN A 423 -20.23 -10.13 -30.92
C GLN A 423 -20.41 -8.88 -31.80
N HIS A 424 -21.39 -8.02 -31.50
CA HIS A 424 -21.58 -6.75 -32.19
C HIS A 424 -20.77 -5.58 -31.60
N GLY A 425 -20.24 -5.71 -30.37
CA GLY A 425 -19.61 -4.65 -29.60
C GLY A 425 -18.10 -4.52 -29.73
N LEU A 426 -17.42 -5.45 -30.43
CA LEU A 426 -15.99 -5.33 -30.78
C LEU A 426 -15.75 -4.54 -32.08
N ALA A 427 -16.80 -3.95 -32.65
CA ALA A 427 -16.71 -2.94 -33.70
C ALA A 427 -17.14 -1.58 -33.15
N LYS A 428 -16.30 -0.99 -32.30
CA LYS A 428 -16.11 0.46 -32.21
C LYS A 428 -14.88 0.81 -31.40
#